data_AF-A0A142Y393-F1
#
_entry.id   AF-A0A142Y393-F1
#
_cell.length_a   1.000
_cell.length_b   1.000
_cell.length_c   1.000
_cell.angle_alpha   90.00
_cell.angle_beta   90.00
_cell.angle_gamma   90.00
#
_symmetry.space_group_name_H-M   'P 1'
#
loop_
_entity.id
_entity.type
_entity.pdbx_description
1 polymer ?
#
loop_
_entity_poly.entity_id
_entity_poly.type
_entity_poly.pdbx_seq_one_letter_code
_entity_poly.pdbx_strand_id
1 'polypeptide(L)'
;MKRRNVGCLITLGAILFVFAGFWMVPSRARRSLPWNATDIHEFYEAARFGSDFKRCLKAKMEERDFDAYATRLMLTEIYDPGRHADLGIHWGHCEESWWDPPESLAGVRFESSKGEEYFAIADWQEGYVYFYVLSW
;
A
#
# COMPACT_ATOMS: atom_id res chain seq x y z
N MET A 1 46.43 -40.06 -11.38
CA MET A 1 45.11 -39.97 -10.71
C MET A 1 44.78 -38.51 -10.47
N LYS A 2 43.69 -37.97 -11.04
CA LYS A 2 43.31 -36.54 -10.94
C LYS A 2 41.92 -36.45 -10.30
N ARG A 3 41.84 -36.06 -9.03
CA ARG A 3 40.58 -35.84 -8.30
C ARG A 3 39.92 -34.55 -8.82
N ARG A 4 38.66 -34.62 -9.25
CA ARG A 4 37.85 -33.45 -9.62
C ARG A 4 37.05 -33.01 -8.40
N ASN A 5 37.27 -31.76 -7.97
CA ASN A 5 36.53 -31.09 -6.91
C ASN A 5 35.12 -30.74 -7.42
N VAL A 6 34.09 -31.44 -6.92
CA VAL A 6 32.69 -31.09 -7.11
C VAL A 6 32.20 -30.56 -5.77
N GLY A 7 32.28 -29.25 -5.57
CA GLY A 7 31.95 -28.66 -4.27
C GLY A 7 32.07 -27.15 -4.25
N CYS A 8 31.51 -26.45 -5.24
CA CYS A 8 31.43 -24.98 -5.19
C CYS A 8 30.35 -24.37 -6.11
N LEU A 9 29.34 -25.15 -6.52
CA LEU A 9 28.27 -24.67 -7.42
C LEU A 9 26.89 -24.62 -6.76
N ILE A 10 26.71 -25.25 -5.59
CA ILE A 10 25.42 -25.30 -4.90
C ILE A 10 25.21 -24.06 -4.00
N THR A 11 26.28 -23.46 -3.48
CA THR A 11 26.20 -22.31 -2.56
C THR A 11 25.86 -20.99 -3.24
N LEU A 12 26.22 -20.79 -4.51
CA LEU A 12 25.90 -19.56 -5.26
C LEU A 12 24.42 -19.46 -5.66
N GLY A 13 23.76 -20.59 -5.91
CA GLY A 13 22.33 -20.62 -6.26
C GLY A 13 21.41 -20.25 -5.10
N ALA A 14 21.77 -20.60 -3.87
CA ALA A 14 20.97 -20.28 -2.68
C ALA A 14 21.04 -18.79 -2.31
N ILE A 15 22.19 -18.13 -2.52
CA ILE A 15 22.39 -16.71 -2.17
C ILE A 15 21.58 -15.80 -3.12
N LEU A 16 21.52 -16.12 -4.41
CA LEU A 16 20.71 -15.37 -5.39
C LEU A 16 19.19 -15.47 -5.12
N PHE A 17 18.71 -16.59 -4.57
CA PHE A 17 17.29 -16.77 -4.23
C PHE A 17 16.85 -15.93 -3.01
N VAL A 18 17.75 -15.70 -2.05
CA VAL A 18 17.43 -14.93 -0.84
C VAL A 18 17.29 -13.44 -1.15
N PHE A 19 18.04 -12.89 -2.10
CA PHE A 19 17.92 -11.48 -2.49
C PHE A 19 16.71 -11.19 -3.38
N ALA A 20 16.22 -12.17 -4.16
CA ALA A 20 15.01 -12.00 -4.97
C ALA A 20 13.72 -12.04 -4.13
N GLY A 21 13.71 -12.74 -2.99
CA GLY A 21 12.51 -12.91 -2.15
C GLY A 21 12.06 -11.66 -1.41
N PHE A 22 12.98 -10.74 -1.09
CA PHE A 22 12.65 -9.52 -0.32
C PHE A 22 11.81 -8.52 -1.13
N TRP A 23 11.84 -8.62 -2.47
CA TRP A 23 11.09 -7.75 -3.38
C TRP A 23 9.71 -8.30 -3.79
N MET A 24 9.36 -9.51 -3.38
CA MET A 24 8.13 -10.18 -3.84
C MET A 24 6.99 -10.20 -2.82
N VAL A 25 7.16 -9.65 -1.61
CA VAL A 25 6.08 -9.62 -0.62
C VAL A 25 5.12 -8.47 -0.95
N PRO A 26 3.85 -8.74 -1.30
CA PRO A 26 2.90 -7.68 -1.58
C PRO A 26 2.66 -6.84 -0.32
N SER A 27 2.39 -5.55 -0.50
CA SER A 27 2.13 -4.64 0.62
C SER A 27 0.96 -5.11 1.49
N ARG A 28 0.85 -4.57 2.71
CA ARG A 28 -0.32 -4.81 3.55
C ARG A 28 -1.61 -4.43 2.81
N ALA A 29 -1.64 -3.27 2.15
CA ALA A 29 -2.78 -2.81 1.37
C ALA A 29 -3.18 -3.80 0.27
N ARG A 30 -2.22 -4.32 -0.50
CA ARG A 30 -2.50 -5.31 -1.54
C ARG A 30 -2.94 -6.66 -0.99
N ARG A 31 -2.34 -7.12 0.13
CA ARG A 31 -2.72 -8.38 0.80
C ARG A 31 -4.09 -8.31 1.46
N SER A 32 -4.58 -7.12 1.80
CA SER A 32 -5.89 -6.92 2.42
C SER A 32 -7.04 -6.93 1.42
N LEU A 33 -6.77 -6.80 0.12
CA LEU A 33 -7.77 -6.87 -0.94
C LEU A 33 -8.53 -8.21 -0.88
N PRO A 34 -9.84 -8.22 -1.23
CA PRO A 34 -10.57 -9.47 -1.37
C PRO A 34 -10.00 -10.29 -2.53
N TRP A 35 -10.21 -11.61 -2.49
CA TRP A 35 -9.64 -12.56 -3.46
C TRP A 35 -10.12 -12.35 -4.90
N ASN A 36 -11.28 -11.70 -5.09
CA ASN A 36 -11.89 -11.36 -6.38
C ASN A 36 -11.51 -9.96 -6.88
N ALA A 37 -10.63 -9.22 -6.19
CA ALA A 37 -10.17 -7.93 -6.65
C ALA A 37 -9.43 -8.05 -8.00
N THR A 38 -9.65 -7.09 -8.89
CA THR A 38 -9.06 -7.05 -10.23
C THR A 38 -8.50 -5.66 -10.52
N ASP A 39 -7.83 -5.48 -11.66
CA ASP A 39 -7.32 -4.16 -12.09
C ASP A 39 -6.50 -3.47 -10.99
N ILE A 40 -5.55 -4.23 -10.42
CA ILE A 40 -4.78 -3.82 -9.24
C ILE A 40 -3.53 -3.07 -9.68
N HIS A 41 -3.52 -1.77 -9.41
CA HIS A 41 -2.38 -0.88 -9.60
C HIS A 41 -1.83 -0.47 -8.25
N GLU A 42 -0.51 -0.46 -8.12
CA GLU A 42 0.16 -0.09 -6.88
C GLU A 42 1.46 0.63 -7.19
N PHE A 43 1.62 1.80 -6.58
CA PHE A 43 2.81 2.63 -6.65
C PHE A 43 3.38 2.82 -5.25
N TYR A 44 4.71 2.76 -5.14
CA TYR A 44 5.43 3.01 -3.91
C TYR A 44 6.65 3.86 -4.20
N GLU A 45 6.80 4.93 -3.44
CA GLU A 45 7.98 5.78 -3.46
C GLU A 45 8.47 5.96 -2.02
N ALA A 46 9.78 5.89 -1.83
CA ALA A 46 10.43 6.15 -0.56
C ALA A 46 11.60 7.10 -0.75
N ALA A 47 11.82 7.99 0.22
CA ALA A 47 13.01 8.81 0.26
C ALA A 47 14.27 7.93 0.42
N ARG A 48 15.45 8.49 0.07
CA ARG A 48 16.75 7.77 0.05
C ARG A 48 17.15 7.08 1.37
N PHE A 49 16.51 7.41 2.49
CA PHE A 49 16.77 6.83 3.81
C PHE A 49 15.56 6.07 4.41
N GLY A 50 14.46 5.91 3.66
CA GLY A 50 13.38 4.97 3.96
C GLY A 50 12.42 5.32 5.10
N SER A 51 12.61 6.44 5.79
CA SER A 51 11.64 6.96 6.78
C SER A 51 10.38 7.47 6.08
N ASP A 52 10.58 8.30 5.08
CA ASP A 52 9.51 8.98 4.37
C ASP A 52 9.11 8.11 3.19
N PHE A 53 7.81 7.85 3.07
CA PHE A 53 7.28 7.08 1.96
C PHE A 53 5.85 7.47 1.64
N LYS A 54 5.48 7.26 0.38
CA LYS A 54 4.08 7.26 -0.04
C LYS A 54 3.75 5.98 -0.78
N ARG A 55 2.51 5.54 -0.65
CA ARG A 55 1.97 4.42 -1.42
C ARG A 55 0.57 4.75 -1.90
N CYS A 56 0.33 4.48 -3.17
CA CYS A 56 -0.96 4.64 -3.81
C CYS A 56 -1.40 3.27 -4.34
N LEU A 57 -2.65 2.89 -4.10
CA LEU A 57 -3.21 1.65 -4.62
C LEU A 57 -4.61 1.93 -5.15
N LYS A 58 -4.86 1.51 -6.39
CA LYS A 58 -6.19 1.50 -7.00
C LYS A 58 -6.50 0.06 -7.38
N ALA A 59 -7.67 -0.44 -6.99
CA ALA A 59 -8.08 -1.79 -7.36
C ALA A 59 -9.60 -1.84 -7.55
N LYS A 60 -10.05 -2.64 -8.53
CA LYS A 60 -11.47 -2.89 -8.71
C LYS A 60 -11.96 -3.89 -7.66
N MET A 61 -12.99 -3.52 -6.91
CA MET A 61 -13.64 -4.38 -5.92
C MET A 61 -15.11 -4.00 -5.71
N GLU A 62 -15.91 -4.93 -5.17
CA GLU A 62 -17.31 -4.66 -4.86
C GLU A 62 -17.43 -3.80 -3.59
N GLU A 63 -18.40 -2.88 -3.56
CA GLU A 63 -18.64 -1.98 -2.43
C GLU A 63 -18.84 -2.74 -1.11
N ARG A 64 -19.56 -3.88 -1.16
CA ARG A 64 -19.81 -4.73 0.02
C ARG A 64 -18.54 -5.28 0.69
N ASP A 65 -17.42 -5.34 -0.04
CA ASP A 65 -16.15 -5.84 0.48
C ASP A 65 -15.30 -4.72 1.11
N PHE A 66 -15.68 -3.45 0.92
CA PHE A 66 -14.88 -2.29 1.31
C PHE A 66 -14.70 -2.17 2.82
N ASP A 67 -15.75 -2.33 3.62
CA ASP A 67 -15.65 -2.25 5.08
C ASP A 67 -14.70 -3.32 5.64
N ALA A 68 -14.71 -4.53 5.06
CA ALA A 68 -13.78 -5.60 5.45
C ALA A 68 -12.34 -5.27 5.04
N TYR A 69 -12.14 -4.66 3.87
CA TYR A 69 -10.85 -4.16 3.43
C TYR A 69 -10.27 -3.09 4.37
N ALA A 70 -11.04 -2.04 4.66
CA ALA A 70 -10.67 -0.97 5.59
C ALA A 70 -10.34 -1.52 6.98
N THR A 71 -11.15 -2.47 7.49
CA THR A 71 -10.92 -3.13 8.77
C THR A 71 -9.59 -3.89 8.82
N ARG A 72 -9.23 -4.65 7.76
CA ARG A 72 -7.92 -5.36 7.70
C ARG A 72 -6.75 -4.38 7.70
N LEU A 73 -6.96 -3.17 7.22
CA LEU A 73 -5.98 -2.08 7.23
C LEU A 73 -5.99 -1.25 8.52
N MET A 74 -6.88 -1.53 9.48
CA MET A 74 -7.05 -0.75 10.72
C MET A 74 -7.48 0.70 10.47
N LEU A 75 -8.14 0.97 9.34
CA LEU A 75 -8.74 2.28 9.06
C LEU A 75 -10.08 2.39 9.80
N THR A 76 -10.00 2.73 11.08
CA THR A 76 -11.12 2.62 12.03
C THR A 76 -11.98 3.89 12.11
N GLU A 77 -11.48 5.02 11.62
CA GLU A 77 -12.19 6.30 11.67
C GLU A 77 -12.84 6.65 10.33
N ILE A 78 -13.85 7.52 10.37
CA ILE A 78 -14.47 8.11 9.18
C ILE A 78 -14.11 9.58 9.16
N TYR A 79 -13.54 10.03 8.04
CA TYR A 79 -13.13 11.40 7.87
C TYR A 79 -14.36 12.33 7.79
N ASP A 80 -14.32 13.33 8.65
CA ASP A 80 -15.29 14.41 8.75
C ASP A 80 -14.51 15.74 8.64
N PRO A 81 -14.71 16.54 7.59
CA PRO A 81 -13.98 17.79 7.39
C PRO A 81 -14.14 18.80 8.53
N GLY A 82 -15.28 18.81 9.23
CA GLY A 82 -15.51 19.73 10.35
C GLY A 82 -14.77 19.32 11.62
N ARG A 83 -14.55 18.02 11.82
CA ARG A 83 -13.88 17.47 13.01
C ARG A 83 -12.37 17.25 12.82
N HIS A 84 -11.92 17.01 11.59
CA HIS A 84 -10.59 16.52 11.28
C HIS A 84 -9.76 17.44 10.36
N ALA A 85 -10.18 18.70 10.22
CA ALA A 85 -9.46 19.69 9.42
C ALA A 85 -8.01 19.92 9.89
N ASP A 86 -7.72 19.71 11.17
CA ASP A 86 -6.40 19.88 11.77
C ASP A 86 -5.40 18.78 11.38
N LEU A 87 -5.87 17.64 10.84
CA LEU A 87 -5.02 16.48 10.57
C LEU A 87 -4.20 16.58 9.28
N GLY A 88 -4.53 17.53 8.39
CA GLY A 88 -3.84 17.68 7.11
C GLY A 88 -3.96 16.45 6.19
N ILE A 89 -4.94 15.58 6.41
CA ILE A 89 -5.20 14.40 5.58
C ILE A 89 -5.65 14.85 4.19
N HIS A 90 -5.05 14.25 3.16
CA HIS A 90 -5.38 14.51 1.77
C HIS A 90 -4.95 13.35 0.88
N TRP A 91 -5.53 13.26 -0.32
CA TRP A 91 -4.95 12.45 -1.38
C TRP A 91 -3.66 13.11 -1.84
N GLY A 92 -2.52 12.45 -1.63
CA GLY A 92 -1.24 12.96 -2.14
C GLY A 92 -1.08 12.74 -3.64
N HIS A 93 -0.08 13.43 -4.19
CA HIS A 93 0.28 13.29 -5.60
C HIS A 93 0.95 11.93 -5.86
N CYS A 94 0.38 11.18 -6.80
CA CYS A 94 1.00 10.01 -7.43
C CYS A 94 1.39 10.37 -8.86
N GLU A 95 2.57 9.92 -9.30
CA GLU A 95 3.07 10.18 -10.65
C GLU A 95 2.38 9.33 -11.72
N GLU A 96 1.59 8.36 -11.28
CA GLU A 96 0.97 7.36 -12.14
C GLU A 96 -0.35 7.84 -12.73
N SER A 97 -0.52 7.68 -14.05
CA SER A 97 -1.71 8.18 -14.77
C SER A 97 -3.01 7.46 -14.41
N TRP A 98 -2.93 6.28 -13.78
CA TRP A 98 -4.10 5.55 -13.28
C TRP A 98 -4.57 6.04 -11.90
N TRP A 99 -3.84 6.96 -11.28
CA TRP A 99 -4.20 7.53 -9.98
C TRP A 99 -5.06 8.79 -10.14
N ASP A 100 -6.36 8.58 -9.96
CA ASP A 100 -7.45 9.55 -10.12
C ASP A 100 -8.42 9.43 -8.91
N PRO A 101 -7.94 9.65 -7.67
CA PRO A 101 -8.77 9.47 -6.49
C PRO A 101 -9.92 10.49 -6.44
N PRO A 102 -11.00 10.19 -5.70
CA PRO A 102 -12.10 11.12 -5.46
C PRO A 102 -11.60 12.47 -4.92
N GLU A 103 -12.14 13.60 -5.40
CA GLU A 103 -11.74 14.92 -4.88
C GLU A 103 -12.16 15.13 -3.42
N SER A 104 -13.29 14.55 -3.02
CA SER A 104 -13.83 14.68 -1.67
C SER A 104 -13.20 13.66 -0.72
N LEU A 105 -12.92 14.09 0.51
CA LEU A 105 -12.54 13.20 1.62
C LEU A 105 -13.72 12.84 2.52
N ALA A 106 -14.92 13.37 2.27
CA ALA A 106 -16.07 13.10 3.11
C ALA A 106 -16.45 11.61 3.07
N GLY A 107 -16.42 10.93 4.22
CA GLY A 107 -16.76 9.51 4.31
C GLY A 107 -15.59 8.54 4.16
N VAL A 108 -14.40 9.04 3.83
CA VAL A 108 -13.16 8.25 3.70
C VAL A 108 -12.84 7.53 5.01
N ARG A 109 -12.45 6.26 4.93
CA ARG A 109 -11.92 5.50 6.07
C ARG A 109 -10.48 5.90 6.31
N PHE A 110 -10.11 6.25 7.53
CA PHE A 110 -8.76 6.71 7.81
C PHE A 110 -8.19 6.19 9.14
N GLU A 111 -6.88 6.29 9.23
CA GLU A 111 -6.09 6.22 10.45
C GLU A 111 -5.02 7.31 10.37
N SER A 112 -4.79 8.01 11.48
CA SER A 112 -3.71 8.97 11.61
C SER A 112 -3.12 8.88 13.01
N SER A 113 -1.80 8.97 13.12
CA SER A 113 -1.14 9.06 14.42
C SER A 113 -0.93 10.52 14.75
N LYS A 114 -1.71 11.09 15.68
CA LYS A 114 -1.50 12.50 16.10
C LYS A 114 -0.10 12.67 16.66
N GLY A 115 0.74 13.44 15.97
CA GLY A 115 2.12 13.72 16.34
C GLY A 115 3.14 12.76 15.72
N GLU A 116 2.71 11.74 14.99
CA GLU A 116 3.56 11.06 14.02
C GLU A 116 3.18 11.58 12.63
N GLU A 117 4.18 11.83 11.81
CA GLU A 117 4.04 12.33 10.45
C GLU A 117 3.52 11.20 9.55
N TYR A 118 2.33 10.69 9.85
CA TYR A 118 1.71 9.51 9.24
C TYR A 118 0.20 9.62 9.13
N PHE A 119 -0.34 9.27 7.96
CA PHE A 119 -1.75 8.91 7.82
C PHE A 119 -1.96 7.89 6.70
N ALA A 120 -3.03 7.12 6.83
CA ALA A 120 -3.54 6.22 5.81
C ALA A 120 -5.04 6.48 5.58
N ILE A 121 -5.47 6.45 4.33
CA ILE A 121 -6.84 6.64 3.91
C ILE A 121 -7.26 5.59 2.88
N ALA A 122 -8.53 5.22 2.90
CA ALA A 122 -9.15 4.43 1.85
C ALA A 122 -10.57 4.92 1.56
N ASP A 123 -10.96 4.86 0.30
CA ASP A 123 -12.32 5.13 -0.15
C ASP A 123 -12.74 4.16 -1.24
N TRP A 124 -14.05 3.96 -1.38
CA TRP A 124 -14.64 3.22 -2.48
C TRP A 124 -15.46 4.18 -3.35
N GLN A 125 -15.18 4.21 -4.64
CA GLN A 125 -15.93 5.00 -5.61
C GLN A 125 -15.99 4.26 -6.96
N GLU A 126 -17.19 4.17 -7.53
CA GLU A 126 -17.43 3.68 -8.89
C GLU A 126 -16.83 2.29 -9.19
N GLY A 127 -16.85 1.38 -8.21
CA GLY A 127 -16.32 0.03 -8.36
C GLY A 127 -14.82 -0.11 -8.08
N TYR A 128 -14.16 0.96 -7.66
CA TYR A 128 -12.75 0.97 -7.30
C TYR A 128 -12.55 1.35 -5.84
N VAL A 129 -11.61 0.68 -5.19
CA VAL A 129 -11.01 1.17 -3.96
C VAL A 129 -9.76 1.97 -4.28
N TYR A 130 -9.64 3.11 -3.62
CA TYR A 130 -8.45 3.95 -3.60
C TYR A 130 -7.87 3.86 -2.21
N PHE A 131 -6.60 3.54 -2.10
CA PHE A 131 -5.86 3.54 -0.84
C PHE A 131 -4.61 4.41 -0.97
N TYR A 132 -4.40 5.27 0.01
CA TYR A 132 -3.23 6.13 0.08
C TYR A 132 -2.66 6.11 1.49
N VAL A 133 -1.34 6.03 1.59
CA VAL A 133 -0.64 6.19 2.87
C VAL A 133 0.59 7.04 2.64
N LEU A 134 0.84 7.94 3.58
CA LEU A 134 1.98 8.84 3.60
C LEU A 134 2.60 8.77 5.00
N SER A 135 3.93 8.65 5.02
CA SER A 135 4.76 8.85 6.20
C SER A 135 5.87 9.84 5.83
N TRP A 136 6.21 10.79 6.69
CA TRP A 136 7.30 11.74 6.50
C TRP A 136 8.02 12.06 7.81
#